data_AF-A0A2S2NE61-F1
#
_entry.id   AF-A0A2S2NE61-F1
#
_cell.length_a   1.000
_cell.length_b   1.000
_cell.length_c   1.000
_cell.angle_alpha   90.00
_cell.angle_beta   90.00
_cell.angle_gamma   90.00
#
_symmetry.space_group_name_H-M   'P 1'
#
loop_
_entity.id
_entity.type
_entity.pdbx_description
1 polymer ?
#
loop_
_entity_poly.entity_id
_entity_poly.type
_entity_poly.pdbx_seq_one_letter_code
_entity_poly.pdbx_strand_id
1 'polypeptide(L)'
;LRPYPQRGLNDKRRIFNYRLSRARRTVECAFGVLANKWRVFHTTILVSPEFVDDIIKSCCILHNFVRKRDGYNYEDMESECHLDDIEVIGTGSRTNGIEVREAFAEYFINEGAVPFQNRVL
;
A
#
# COMPACT_ATOMS: atom_id res chain seq x y z
N LEU A 1 1.15 6.45 7.21
CA LEU A 1 2.52 6.46 7.79
C LEU A 1 3.40 7.53 7.14
N ARG A 2 4.16 8.29 7.93
CA ARG A 2 5.10 9.33 7.44
C ARG A 2 6.54 8.79 7.45
N PRO A 3 7.33 8.97 6.38
CA PRO A 3 8.75 8.55 6.37
C PRO A 3 9.58 9.27 7.45
N TYR A 4 10.73 8.70 7.79
CA TYR A 4 11.73 9.42 8.60
C TYR A 4 12.33 10.58 7.81
N PRO A 5 12.69 11.70 8.48
CA PRO A 5 13.42 12.79 7.85
C PRO A 5 14.73 12.30 7.22
N GLN A 6 15.12 12.86 6.07
CA GLN A 6 16.31 12.42 5.33
C GLN A 6 17.65 12.75 6.02
N ARG A 7 17.66 13.69 6.98
CA ARG A 7 18.87 14.06 7.72
C ARG A 7 19.16 13.05 8.84
N GLY A 8 20.38 12.51 8.89
CA GLY A 8 20.82 11.59 9.95
C GLY A 8 20.10 10.24 9.93
N LEU A 9 19.84 9.69 8.73
CA LEU A 9 19.24 8.36 8.60
C LEU A 9 20.26 7.28 8.94
N ASN A 10 19.96 6.47 9.96
CA ASN A 10 20.61 5.18 10.18
C ASN A 10 19.99 4.09 9.30
N ASP A 11 20.65 2.94 9.17
CA ASP A 11 20.23 1.88 8.24
C ASP A 11 18.79 1.41 8.47
N LYS A 12 18.36 1.26 9.73
CA LYS A 12 16.96 0.96 10.09
C LYS A 12 15.97 1.93 9.44
N ARG A 13 16.20 3.23 9.59
CA ARG A 13 15.32 4.27 9.04
C ARG A 13 15.39 4.33 7.51
N ARG A 14 16.55 4.05 6.91
CA ARG A 14 16.73 3.97 5.45
C ARG A 14 15.92 2.80 4.87
N ILE A 15 16.05 1.61 5.46
CA ILE A 15 15.30 0.41 5.08
C ILE A 15 13.80 0.66 5.20
N PHE A 16 13.34 1.24 6.30
CA PHE A 16 11.93 1.60 6.47
C PHE A 16 11.46 2.55 5.36
N ASN A 17 12.17 3.65 5.11
CA ASN A 17 11.80 4.62 4.08
C ASN A 17 11.76 3.97 2.69
N TYR A 18 12.71 3.08 2.36
CA TYR A 18 12.74 2.35 1.11
C TYR A 18 11.54 1.40 0.96
N ARG A 19 11.26 0.57 1.98
CA ARG A 19 10.11 -0.35 2.02
C ARG A 19 8.79 0.40 1.87
N LEU A 20 8.64 1.51 2.60
CA LEU A 20 7.45 2.37 2.53
C LEU A 20 7.26 2.99 1.14
N SER A 21 8.33 3.47 0.50
CA SER A 21 8.27 4.00 -0.87
C SER A 21 7.89 2.92 -1.89
N ARG A 22 8.41 1.70 -1.74
CA ARG A 22 8.03 0.56 -2.59
C ARG A 22 6.55 0.18 -2.45
N ALA A 23 6.04 0.17 -1.22
CA ALA A 23 4.62 -0.08 -0.97
C ALA A 23 3.76 1.00 -1.63
N ARG A 24 4.09 2.28 -1.44
CA ARG A 24 3.38 3.39 -2.11
C ARG A 24 3.38 3.26 -3.62
N ARG A 25 4.54 3.01 -4.24
CA ARG A 25 4.66 2.83 -5.69
C ARG A 25 3.75 1.71 -6.20
N THR A 26 3.61 0.62 -5.45
CA THR A 26 2.74 -0.51 -5.81
C THR A 26 1.27 -0.09 -5.77
N VAL A 27 0.86 0.61 -4.71
CA VAL A 27 -0.51 1.13 -4.56
C VAL A 27 -0.84 2.19 -5.62
N GLU A 28 0.06 3.13 -5.87
CA GLU A 28 -0.08 4.17 -6.90
C GLU A 28 -0.19 3.55 -8.30
N CYS A 29 0.62 2.54 -8.61
CA CYS A 29 0.52 1.80 -9.86
C CYS A 29 -0.85 1.12 -10.01
N ALA A 30 -1.34 0.45 -8.96
CA ALA A 30 -2.65 -0.21 -8.98
C ALA A 30 -3.78 0.80 -9.21
N PHE A 31 -3.78 1.94 -8.52
CA PHE A 31 -4.74 3.01 -8.76
C PHE A 31 -4.61 3.63 -10.15
N GLY A 32 -3.39 3.77 -10.68
CA GLY A 32 -3.15 4.22 -12.05
C GLY A 32 -3.77 3.28 -13.08
N VAL A 33 -3.62 1.96 -12.91
CA VAL A 33 -4.26 0.96 -13.77
C VAL A 33 -5.79 1.05 -13.67
N LEU A 34 -6.33 1.15 -12.46
CA LEU A 34 -7.77 1.27 -12.23
C LEU A 34 -8.35 2.54 -12.85
N ALA A 35 -7.71 3.70 -12.63
CA ALA A 35 -8.12 4.98 -13.18
C ALA A 35 -8.09 4.97 -14.71
N ASN A 36 -6.98 4.51 -15.31
CA ASN A 36 -6.86 4.43 -16.77
C ASN A 36 -7.90 3.50 -17.41
N LYS A 37 -8.38 2.47 -16.69
CA LYS A 37 -9.45 1.58 -17.16
C LYS A 37 -10.82 2.25 -17.12
N TRP A 38 -11.08 3.08 -16.10
CA TRP A 38 -12.40 3.65 -15.84
C TRP A 38 -12.38 5.19 -15.91
N ARG A 39 -12.95 5.75 -16.98
CA ARG A 39 -12.98 7.20 -17.25
C ARG A 39 -13.57 8.04 -16.11
N VAL A 40 -14.44 7.46 -15.27
CA VAL A 40 -15.06 8.13 -14.11
C VAL A 40 -14.03 8.73 -13.14
N PHE A 41 -12.84 8.13 -13.02
CA PHE A 41 -11.79 8.62 -12.12
C PHE A 41 -10.94 9.76 -12.71
N HIS A 42 -11.09 10.07 -14.00
CA HIS A 42 -10.35 11.16 -14.65
C HIS A 42 -11.07 12.51 -14.56
N THR A 43 -12.28 12.55 -13.99
CA THR A 43 -13.09 13.76 -13.84
C THR A 43 -13.54 13.91 -12.40
N THR A 44 -13.88 15.14 -12.00
CA THR A 44 -14.53 15.38 -10.70
C THR A 44 -15.82 14.58 -10.59
N ILE A 45 -15.94 13.77 -9.55
CA ILE A 45 -17.11 12.94 -9.28
C ILE A 45 -18.12 13.78 -8.47
N LEU A 46 -19.11 14.35 -9.15
CA LEU A 46 -20.12 15.25 -8.56
C LEU A 46 -21.32 14.47 -8.01
N VAL A 47 -21.08 13.59 -7.04
CA VAL A 47 -22.11 12.76 -6.39
C VAL A 47 -21.92 12.76 -4.88
N SER A 48 -22.87 12.21 -4.13
CA SER A 48 -22.73 12.12 -2.67
C SER A 48 -21.61 11.14 -2.27
N PRO A 49 -20.94 11.33 -1.12
CA PRO A 49 -19.86 10.46 -0.68
C PRO A 49 -20.26 8.99 -0.62
N GLU A 50 -21.48 8.70 -0.20
CA GLU A 50 -22.01 7.33 -0.10
C GLU A 50 -22.08 6.67 -1.48
N PHE A 51 -22.48 7.42 -2.51
CA PHE A 51 -22.53 6.91 -3.87
C PHE A 51 -21.13 6.76 -4.49
N VAL A 52 -20.16 7.59 -4.08
CA VAL A 52 -18.75 7.40 -4.48
C VAL A 52 -18.22 6.04 -4.00
N ASP A 53 -18.56 5.63 -2.79
CA ASP A 53 -18.16 4.30 -2.27
C ASP A 53 -18.69 3.17 -3.14
N ASP A 54 -19.93 3.28 -3.60
CA ASP A 54 -20.54 2.29 -4.50
C ASP A 54 -19.89 2.28 -5.89
N ILE A 55 -19.52 3.45 -6.42
CA ILE A 55 -18.74 3.56 -7.67
C ILE A 55 -17.41 2.84 -7.51
N ILE A 56 -16.66 3.12 -6.43
CA ILE A 56 -15.35 2.52 -6.17
C ILE A 56 -15.47 0.99 -6.07
N LYS A 57 -16.41 0.48 -5.26
CA LYS A 57 -16.66 -0.96 -5.11
C LYS A 57 -17.03 -1.61 -6.44
N SER A 58 -17.90 -0.97 -7.22
CA SER A 58 -18.31 -1.44 -8.54
C SER A 58 -17.13 -1.52 -9.51
N CYS A 59 -16.27 -0.50 -9.55
CA CYS A 59 -15.05 -0.50 -10.35
C CYS A 59 -14.08 -1.63 -9.96
N CYS A 60 -13.92 -1.92 -8.66
CA CYS A 60 -13.11 -3.04 -8.17
C CYS A 60 -13.67 -4.39 -8.61
N ILE A 61 -14.97 -4.62 -8.44
CA ILE A 61 -15.66 -5.86 -8.85
C ILE A 61 -15.54 -6.05 -10.37
N LEU A 62 -15.84 -5.01 -11.15
CA LEU A 62 -15.75 -5.05 -12.61
C LEU A 62 -14.32 -5.25 -13.09
N HIS A 63 -13.34 -4.61 -12.45
CA HIS A 63 -11.94 -4.81 -12.76
C HIS A 63 -11.55 -6.28 -12.57
N ASN A 64 -11.99 -6.89 -11.47
CA ASN A 64 -11.70 -8.30 -11.20
C ASN A 64 -12.37 -9.24 -12.21
N PHE A 65 -13.62 -8.96 -12.56
CA PHE A 65 -14.33 -9.70 -13.58
C PHE A 65 -13.63 -9.64 -14.95
N VAL A 66 -13.20 -8.45 -15.38
CA VAL A 66 -12.49 -8.26 -16.65
C VAL A 66 -11.15 -8.98 -16.64
N ARG A 67 -10.37 -8.88 -15.56
CA ARG A 67 -9.08 -9.59 -15.47
C ARG A 67 -9.23 -11.10 -15.55
N LYS A 68 -10.26 -11.66 -14.89
CA LYS A 68 -10.59 -13.09 -15.00
C LYS A 68 -10.95 -13.48 -16.43
N ARG A 69 -11.75 -12.65 -17.13
CA ARG A 69 -12.12 -12.88 -18.53
C ARG A 69 -10.93 -12.80 -19.48
N ASP A 70 -10.01 -11.86 -19.24
CA ASP A 70 -8.81 -11.63 -20.05
C ASP A 70 -7.70 -12.67 -19.78
N GLY A 71 -7.95 -13.66 -18.91
CA GLY A 71 -7.03 -14.77 -18.67
C GLY A 71 -5.87 -14.44 -17.70
N TYR A 72 -6.00 -13.40 -16.88
CA TYR A 72 -5.03 -13.13 -15.82
C TYR A 72 -5.22 -14.11 -14.66
N ASN A 73 -4.17 -14.88 -14.34
CA ASN A 73 -4.14 -15.75 -13.17
C ASN A 73 -3.94 -14.92 -11.89
N TYR A 74 -4.85 -15.10 -10.94
CA TYR A 74 -4.77 -14.44 -9.63
C TYR A 74 -3.71 -15.07 -8.72
N GLU A 75 -3.42 -16.36 -8.92
CA GLU A 75 -2.40 -17.11 -8.19
C GLU A 75 -0.99 -16.50 -8.35
N ASP A 76 -0.72 -15.83 -9.48
CA ASP A 76 0.55 -15.12 -9.70
C ASP A 76 0.64 -13.77 -8.97
N MET A 77 -0.48 -13.29 -8.40
CA MET A 77 -0.60 -11.98 -7.75
C MET A 77 -0.76 -12.07 -6.23
N GLU A 78 -1.14 -13.24 -5.71
CA GLU A 78 -1.11 -13.56 -4.28
C GLU A 78 0.35 -13.78 -3.86
N SER A 79 1.04 -12.68 -3.58
CA SER A 79 2.10 -12.77 -2.58
C SER A 79 1.38 -12.90 -1.24
N GLU A 80 1.35 -14.10 -0.66
CA GLU A 80 0.92 -14.31 0.74
C GLU A 80 1.63 -13.27 1.62
N CYS A 81 0.89 -12.21 1.96
CA CYS A 81 1.33 -11.25 2.95
C CYS A 81 0.62 -11.67 4.22
N HIS A 82 1.27 -12.55 5.00
CA HIS A 82 0.88 -12.81 6.38
C HIS A 82 1.03 -11.48 7.15
N LEU A 83 -0.05 -10.71 7.16
CA LEU A 83 -0.24 -9.52 7.98
C LEU A 83 -1.08 -9.84 9.21
N ASP A 84 -1.43 -11.12 9.41
CA ASP A 84 -2.34 -11.60 10.46
C ASP A 84 -1.83 -11.29 11.87
N ASP A 85 -0.50 -11.14 12.04
CA ASP A 85 0.15 -10.83 13.33
C ASP A 85 0.33 -9.33 13.60
N ILE A 86 -0.06 -8.44 12.66
CA ILE A 86 0.01 -7.00 12.91
C ILE A 86 -1.27 -6.54 13.60
N GLU A 87 -1.19 -6.36 14.92
CA GLU A 87 -2.25 -5.69 15.67
C GLU A 87 -2.56 -4.33 15.02
N VAL A 88 -3.82 -4.14 14.62
CA VAL A 88 -4.31 -2.86 14.08
C VAL A 88 -4.35 -1.84 15.22
N ILE A 89 -3.23 -1.17 15.46
CA ILE A 89 -3.15 -0.08 16.45
C ILE A 89 -3.96 1.10 15.90
N GLY A 90 -5.15 1.31 16.49
CA GLY A 90 -6.16 2.25 16.02
C GLY A 90 -5.67 3.69 15.80
N THR A 91 -6.40 4.43 14.96
CA THR A 91 -6.10 5.79 14.50
C THR A 91 -6.49 6.88 15.52
N GLY A 92 -5.97 6.81 16.74
CA GLY A 92 -6.20 7.82 17.78
C GLY A 92 -4.89 8.42 18.31
N SER A 93 -4.60 9.69 18.01
CA SER A 93 -3.42 10.46 18.47
C SER A 93 -2.12 10.34 17.64
N ARG A 94 -1.31 11.41 17.67
CA ARG A 94 -0.02 11.55 16.98
C ARG A 94 1.04 10.55 17.48
N THR A 95 0.90 10.07 18.71
CA THR A 95 1.76 9.05 19.34
C THR A 95 1.67 7.71 18.60
N ASN A 96 0.46 7.29 18.23
CA ASN A 96 0.23 6.02 17.53
C ASN A 96 0.96 5.96 16.18
N GLY A 97 1.03 7.08 15.46
CA GLY A 97 1.71 7.11 14.16
C GLY A 97 3.23 6.96 14.23
N ILE A 98 3.85 7.31 15.36
CA ILE A 98 5.28 7.11 15.61
C ILE A 98 5.53 5.66 16.03
N GLU A 99 4.71 5.14 16.95
CA GLU A 99 4.83 3.76 17.44
C GLU A 99 4.64 2.73 16.32
N VAL A 100 3.59 2.88 15.51
CA VAL A 100 3.38 2.01 14.34
C VAL A 100 4.56 2.07 13.38
N ARG A 101 5.14 3.27 13.17
CA ARG A 101 6.33 3.40 12.32
C ARG A 101 7.53 2.67 12.90
N GLU A 102 7.80 2.83 14.20
CA GLU A 102 8.91 2.14 14.87
C GLU A 102 8.70 0.63 14.84
N ALA A 103 7.48 0.13 15.07
CA ALA A 103 7.14 -1.29 14.99
C ALA A 103 7.45 -1.87 13.59
N PHE A 104 7.03 -1.18 12.52
CA PHE A 104 7.38 -1.59 11.15
C PHE A 104 8.88 -1.48 10.87
N ALA A 105 9.54 -0.43 11.37
CA ALA A 105 10.98 -0.24 11.17
C ALA A 105 11.77 -1.36 11.86
N GLU A 106 11.33 -1.81 13.03
CA GLU A 106 11.90 -2.92 13.78
C GLU A 106 11.62 -4.27 13.08
N TYR A 107 10.39 -4.49 12.63
CA TYR A 107 10.04 -5.68 11.86
C TYR A 107 10.90 -5.83 10.60
N PHE A 108 11.12 -4.75 9.84
CA PHE A 108 11.87 -4.82 8.58
C PHE A 108 13.38 -5.07 8.75
N ILE A 109 13.96 -4.85 9.93
CA ILE A 109 15.35 -5.22 10.21
C ILE A 109 15.51 -6.62 10.80
N ASN A 110 14.42 -7.19 11.32
CA ASN A 110 14.39 -8.52 11.94
C ASN A 110 13.61 -9.51 11.05
N GLU A 111 12.46 -10.01 11.52
CA GLU A 111 11.63 -11.04 10.87
C GLU A 111 11.23 -10.70 9.43
N GLY A 112 10.93 -9.42 9.16
CA GLY A 112 10.51 -8.92 7.85
C GLY A 112 11.67 -8.56 6.92
N ALA A 113 12.91 -8.90 7.26
CA ALA A 113 14.09 -8.57 6.48
C ALA A 113 14.11 -9.30 5.14
N VAL A 114 14.41 -8.57 4.07
CA VAL A 114 14.47 -9.12 2.70
C VAL A 114 15.83 -8.88 2.05
N PRO A 115 16.33 -9.80 1.19
CA PRO A 115 17.69 -9.73 0.64
C PRO A 115 17.99 -8.46 -0.18
N PHE A 116 16.97 -7.82 -0.74
CA PHE A 116 17.15 -6.64 -1.59
C PHE A 116 17.15 -5.32 -0.82
N GLN A 117 16.78 -5.29 0.47
CA GLN A 117 16.56 -4.02 1.18
C GLN A 117 17.85 -3.24 1.46
N ASN A 118 18.99 -3.92 1.41
CA ASN A 118 20.32 -3.32 1.61
C ASN A 118 21.01 -2.92 0.31
N ARG A 119 20.45 -3.29 -0.86
CA ARG A 119 21.06 -3.01 -2.17
C ARG A 119 20.89 -1.56 -2.64
N VAL A 120 20.08 -0.78 -1.92
CA VAL A 120 19.77 0.63 -2.21
C VAL A 120 20.25 1.54 -1.07
N LEU A 121 21.13 1.01 -0.21
CA LEU A 121 21.87 1.76 0.81
C LEU A 121 23.15 2.38 0.23
#